data_AF-A0A965BTC2-F1
#
_entry.id   AF-A0A965BTC2-F1
#
_cell.length_a   1.000
_cell.length_b   1.000
_cell.length_c   1.000
_cell.angle_alpha   90.00
_cell.angle_beta   90.00
_cell.angle_gamma   90.00
#
_symmetry.space_group_name_H-M   'P 1'
#
loop_
_entity.id
_entity.type
_entity.pdbx_description
1 polymer ?
#
loop_
_entity_poly.entity_id
_entity_poly.type
_entity_poly.pdbx_seq_one_letter_code
_entity_poly.pdbx_strand_id
1 'polypeptide(L)' 'GETEDSTIADLAVGTAAGQIKTGSASRSDRIAKYNQLLRIEEELGASAKYAGVGAIKQLGNTKSTT' A
#
# COMPACT_ATOMS: atom_id res chain seq x y z
N GLY A 1 1.18 3.39 20.91
CA GLY A 1 2.48 2.73 20.68
C GLY A 1 2.27 1.79 19.53
N GLU A 2 3.18 1.79 18.56
CA GLU A 2 3.11 0.79 17.50
C GLU A 2 4.24 -0.20 17.59
N THR A 3 3.92 -1.36 17.04
CA THR A 3 4.68 -2.59 17.12
C THR A 3 5.34 -2.81 15.76
N GLU A 4 6.34 -3.68 15.70
CA GLU A 4 6.94 -4.12 14.44
C GLU A 4 6.01 -5.00 13.59
N ASP A 5 4.90 -5.49 14.15
CA ASP A 5 3.89 -6.30 13.44
C ASP A 5 3.45 -5.65 12.13
N SER A 6 3.64 -6.37 11.02
CA SER A 6 3.37 -5.87 9.68
C SER A 6 2.07 -6.37 9.08
N THR A 7 1.23 -7.07 9.84
CA THR A 7 -0.02 -7.71 9.37
C THR A 7 -0.93 -6.75 8.57
N ILE A 8 -0.93 -5.46 8.88
CA ILE A 8 -1.74 -4.46 8.13
C ILE A 8 -1.26 -4.24 6.69
N ALA A 9 0.01 -4.52 6.37
CA ALA A 9 0.53 -4.48 5.00
C ALA A 9 -0.06 -5.63 4.18
N ASP A 10 0.00 -6.85 4.73
CA ASP A 10 -0.57 -8.05 4.10
C ASP A 10 -2.09 -7.91 3.93
N LEU A 11 -2.80 -7.39 4.94
CA LEU A 11 -4.23 -7.12 4.86
C LEU A 11 -4.57 -6.13 3.74
N ALA A 12 -3.80 -5.04 3.59
CA ALA A 12 -4.04 -4.04 2.55
C ALA A 12 -3.88 -4.62 1.13
N VAL A 13 -2.87 -5.48 0.93
CA VAL A 13 -2.65 -6.15 -0.36
C VAL A 13 -3.70 -7.23 -0.61
N GLY A 14 -3.94 -8.10 0.38
CA GLY A 14 -4.88 -9.23 0.27
C GLY A 14 -6.33 -8.81 0.04
N THR A 15 -6.73 -7.62 0.50
CA THR A 15 -8.06 -7.05 0.26
C THR A 15 -8.12 -6.12 -0.96
N ALA A 16 -6.99 -5.92 -1.66
CA ALA A 16 -6.85 -4.94 -2.72
C ALA A 16 -7.35 -3.54 -2.31
N ALA A 17 -7.03 -3.10 -1.08
CA ALA A 17 -7.49 -1.83 -0.52
C ALA A 17 -7.04 -0.61 -1.35
N GLY A 18 -5.91 -0.73 -2.05
CA GLY A 18 -5.34 0.30 -2.92
C GLY A 18 -4.63 1.44 -2.18
N GLN A 19 -4.92 1.64 -0.89
CA GLN A 19 -4.28 2.64 -0.04
C GLN A 19 -4.01 2.06 1.34
N ILE A 20 -2.90 2.48 1.94
CA ILE A 20 -2.54 2.16 3.33
C ILE A 20 -1.91 3.39 3.97
N LYS A 21 -2.24 3.64 5.23
CA LYS A 21 -1.60 4.68 6.05
C LYS A 21 -0.98 4.05 7.27
N THR A 22 0.34 4.09 7.33
CA THR A 22 1.12 3.32 8.32
C THR A 22 2.16 4.15 9.08
N GLY A 23 2.12 5.48 8.95
CA GLY A 23 3.02 6.41 9.63
C GLY A 23 3.92 7.17 8.65
N SER A 24 4.94 7.86 9.18
CA SER A 24 6.00 8.47 8.38
C SER A 24 7.10 7.46 8.08
N ALA A 25 7.99 7.78 7.14
CA ALA A 25 9.20 7.02 6.85
C ALA A 25 10.30 7.24 7.92
N SER A 26 9.93 7.08 9.18
CA SER A 26 10.81 7.20 10.35
C SER A 26 10.30 6.27 11.45
N ARG A 27 11.20 5.85 12.35
CA ARG A 27 10.94 4.89 13.43
C ARG A 27 10.70 3.47 12.93
N SER A 28 11.39 2.51 13.54
CA SER A 28 11.47 1.12 13.06
C SER A 28 10.12 0.41 13.00
N ASP A 29 9.21 0.71 13.94
CA ASP A 29 7.85 0.17 13.98
C ASP A 29 7.07 0.48 12.70
N ARG A 30 7.30 1.65 12.09
CA ARG A 30 6.65 2.10 10.85
C ARG A 30 7.30 1.53 9.61
N ILE A 31 8.63 1.59 9.61
CA ILE A 31 9.47 1.03 8.54
C ILE A 31 9.19 -0.47 8.35
N ALA A 32 8.88 -1.22 9.41
CA ALA A 32 8.53 -2.64 9.31
C ALA A 32 7.36 -2.90 8.32
N LYS A 33 6.34 -2.04 8.28
CA LYS A 33 5.21 -2.19 7.34
C LYS A 33 5.60 -1.85 5.91
N TYR A 34 6.41 -0.80 5.70
CA TYR A 34 6.95 -0.48 4.39
C TYR A 34 7.85 -1.59 3.84
N ASN A 35 8.73 -2.14 4.68
CA ASN A 35 9.58 -3.27 4.30
C ASN A 35 8.76 -4.51 3.95
N GLN A 36 7.64 -4.75 4.65
CA GLN A 36 6.74 -5.84 4.29
C GLN A 36 6.09 -5.61 2.92
N LEU A 37 5.66 -4.39 2.60
CA LEU A 37 5.15 -4.07 1.26
C LEU A 37 6.20 -4.33 0.17
N LEU A 38 7.47 -4.02 0.42
CA LEU A 38 8.56 -4.32 -0.51
C LEU A 38 8.76 -5.83 -0.71
N ARG A 39 8.69 -6.63 0.37
CA ARG A 39 8.78 -8.10 0.28
C ARG A 39 7.61 -8.70 -0.49
N ILE A 40 6.38 -8.20 -0.26
CA ILE A 40 5.20 -8.65 -1.00
C ILE A 40 5.32 -8.28 -2.47
N GLU A 41 5.81 -7.08 -2.80
CA GLU A 41 6.07 -6.67 -4.19
C GLU A 41 7.10 -7.59 -4.85
N GLU A 42 8.21 -7.90 -4.16
CA GLU A 42 9.24 -8.82 -4.63
C GLU A 42 8.67 -10.24 -4.88
N GLU A 43 7.85 -10.76 -3.96
CA GLU A 43 7.20 -12.07 -4.07
C GLU A 43 6.22 -12.15 -5.25
N LEU A 44 5.43 -11.10 -5.48
CA LEU A 44 4.50 -11.01 -6.60
C LEU A 44 5.20 -10.85 -7.95
N GLY A 45 6.40 -10.27 -7.96
CA GLY A 45 7.19 -10.02 -9.16
C GLY A 45 6.38 -9.31 -10.25
N ALA A 46 6.31 -9.90 -11.44
CA ALA A 46 5.59 -9.32 -12.58
C ALA A 46 4.06 -9.20 -12.37
N SER A 47 3.50 -9.85 -11.35
CA SER A 47 2.08 -9.76 -11.02
C SER A 47 1.76 -8.55 -10.12
N ALA A 48 2.77 -7.91 -9.53
CA ALA A 48 2.59 -6.74 -8.68
C ALA A 48 2.02 -5.56 -9.48
N LYS A 49 1.05 -4.84 -8.90
CA LYS A 49 0.41 -3.67 -9.53
C LYS A 49 0.32 -2.51 -8.56
N TYR A 50 0.95 -1.40 -8.92
CA TYR A 50 0.79 -0.12 -8.24
C TYR A 50 -0.28 0.73 -8.95
N ALA A 51 -1.43 0.93 -8.31
CA ALA A 51 -2.56 1.63 -8.91
C ALA A 51 -2.38 3.17 -8.99
N GLY A 52 -1.42 3.76 -8.26
CA GLY A 52 -1.17 5.20 -8.24
C GLY A 52 -2.45 6.01 -7.97
N VAL A 53 -2.70 7.03 -8.81
CA VAL A 53 -3.92 7.86 -8.74
C VAL A 53 -5.20 7.03 -8.93
N GLY A 54 -5.12 5.91 -9.64
CA GLY A 54 -6.25 4.97 -9.83
C GLY A 54 -6.75 4.35 -8.52
N ALA A 55 -5.94 4.35 -7.45
CA ALA A 55 -6.40 3.94 -6.12
C ALA A 55 -7.36 4.94 -5.47
N ILE A 56 -7.43 6.18 -5.96
CA ILE A 56 -8.29 7.24 -5.45
C ILE A 56 -9.55 7.30 -6.33
N LYS A 57 -10.58 6.56 -5.91
CA LYS A 57 -11.86 6.45 -6.65
C LYS A 57 -12.48 7.81 -6.97
N GLN A 58 -12.33 8.79 -6.08
CA GLN A 58 -12.86 10.14 -6.26
C GLN A 58 -12.17 10.93 -7.38
N LEU A 59 -10.89 10.66 -7.65
CA LEU A 59 -10.11 11.38 -8.67
C LEU A 59 -10.13 10.66 -10.03
N GLY A 60 -10.31 9.33 -10.04
CA GLY A 60 -10.34 8.53 -11.27
C GLY A 60 -11.50 8.83 -12.23
N ASN A 61 -12.61 9.39 -11.75
CA ASN A 61 -13.79 9.72 -12.57
C ASN A 61 -13.74 11.10 -13.25
N THR A 62 -12.70 11.90 -13.04
CA THR A 62 -12.66 13.29 -13.53
C THR A 62 -12.26 13.44 -15.00
N LYS A 63 -11.92 12.36 -15.72
CA LYS A 63 -11.50 12.40 -17.14
C LYS A 63 -12.60 12.04 -18.16
N SER A 64 -13.88 12.09 -17.79
CA SER A 64 -15.01 11.85 -18.70
C SER A 64 -15.91 13.09 -18.83
N THR A 65 -15.33 14.25 -19.15
CA THR A 65 -16.10 15.43 -19.57
C THR A 65 -15.27 16.32 -20.49
N THR A 66 -14.92 15.84 -21.68
CA THR A 66 -14.75 16.65 -22.89
C THR A 66 -14.94 15.75 -24.10
#